data_AF-A0A2A7NFP2-F1
#
_entry.id   AF-A0A2A7NFP2-F1
#
_cell.length_a   1.000
_cell.length_b   1.000
_cell.length_c   1.000
_cell.angle_alpha   90.00
_cell.angle_beta   90.00
_cell.angle_gamma   90.00
#
_symmetry.space_group_name_H-M   'P 1'
#
loop_
_entity.id
_entity.type
_entity.pdbx_description
1 polymer ?
#
loop_
_entity_poly.entity_id
_entity_poly.type
_entity_poly.pdbx_seq_one_letter_code
_entity_poly.pdbx_strand_id
1 'polypeptide(L)'
;MTNADAQTGELTREMVMAHRMFRREFGLAAEVVRKVAVGEVARAGVVADHLRFIAALLHHHHAGEDDHIWALLLERAAPQANHVHDVERQHRSVDSAVQDVIDAVDATRSMRR
;
A
#
# COMPACT_ATOMS: atom_id res chain seq x y z
N MET A 1 3.22 18.42 -27.86
CA MET A 1 2.75 17.46 -26.84
C MET A 1 1.33 17.08 -27.21
N THR A 2 1.08 15.81 -27.49
CA THR A 2 -0.28 15.32 -27.77
C THR A 2 -1.03 15.10 -26.46
N ASN A 3 -2.37 15.00 -26.50
CA ASN A 3 -3.19 14.70 -25.31
C ASN A 3 -2.78 13.37 -24.63
N ALA A 4 -2.25 12.41 -25.39
CA ALA A 4 -1.79 11.12 -24.88
C ALA A 4 -0.50 11.22 -24.06
N ASP A 5 0.44 12.10 -24.46
CA ASP A 5 1.69 12.32 -23.72
C ASP A 5 1.42 13.00 -22.37
N ALA A 6 0.47 13.95 -22.35
CA ALA A 6 0.04 14.63 -21.13
C ALA A 6 -0.64 13.67 -20.15
N GLN A 7 -1.54 12.81 -20.62
CA GLN A 7 -2.20 11.78 -19.80
C GLN A 7 -1.21 10.73 -19.27
N THR A 8 -0.24 10.32 -20.09
CA THR A 8 0.80 9.38 -19.63
C THR A 8 1.66 9.99 -18.51
N GLY A 9 1.98 11.28 -18.62
CA GLY A 9 2.69 12.02 -17.57
C GLY A 9 1.88 12.16 -16.28
N GLU A 10 0.57 12.30 -16.39
CA GLU A 10 -0.34 12.40 -15.24
C GLU A 10 -0.50 11.06 -14.51
N LEU A 11 -0.74 9.97 -15.23
CA LEU A 11 -0.80 8.62 -14.65
C LEU A 11 0.51 8.23 -13.94
N THR A 12 1.66 8.54 -14.55
CA THR A 12 2.97 8.29 -13.91
C THR A 12 3.14 9.11 -12.63
N ARG A 13 2.68 10.37 -12.62
CA ARG A 13 2.74 11.23 -11.45
C ARG A 13 1.84 10.72 -10.33
N GLU A 14 0.63 10.25 -10.66
CA GLU A 14 -0.30 9.64 -9.69
C GLU A 14 0.32 8.43 -9.00
N MET A 15 0.94 7.52 -9.76
CA MET A 15 1.66 6.37 -9.22
C MET A 15 2.75 6.79 -8.22
N VAL A 16 3.59 7.75 -8.60
CA VAL A 16 4.65 8.27 -7.71
C VAL A 16 4.06 8.91 -6.46
N MET A 17 2.95 9.64 -6.56
CA MET A 17 2.29 10.28 -5.42
C MET A 17 1.69 9.26 -4.46
N ALA A 18 0.96 8.27 -4.96
CA ALA A 18 0.39 7.20 -4.17
C ALA A 18 1.49 6.44 -3.41
N HIS A 19 2.51 5.99 -4.13
CA HIS A 19 3.67 5.27 -3.59
C HIS A 19 4.46 6.07 -2.54
N ARG A 20 4.56 7.39 -2.71
CA ARG A 20 5.16 8.29 -1.72
C ARG A 20 4.30 8.41 -0.46
N MET A 21 2.98 8.53 -0.63
CA MET A 21 2.04 8.58 0.47
C MET A 21 2.11 7.30 1.30
N PHE A 22 2.05 6.12 0.69
CA PHE A 22 2.14 4.85 1.41
C PHE A 22 3.43 4.71 2.21
N ARG A 23 4.59 4.99 1.59
CA ARG A 23 5.89 4.94 2.30
C ARG A 23 5.92 5.87 3.51
N ARG A 24 5.33 7.07 3.40
CA ARG A 24 5.21 8.01 4.51
C ARG A 24 4.29 7.47 5.60
N GLU A 25 3.07 7.04 5.25
CA GLU A 25 2.07 6.61 6.23
C GLU A 25 2.53 5.37 7.01
N PHE A 26 3.05 4.35 6.34
CA PHE A 26 3.59 3.16 7.01
C PHE A 26 4.86 3.47 7.81
N GLY A 27 5.71 4.39 7.33
CA GLY A 27 6.88 4.86 8.07
C GLY A 27 6.50 5.56 9.39
N LEU A 28 5.46 6.39 9.38
CA LEU A 28 4.95 7.07 10.57
C LEU A 28 4.20 6.12 11.51
N ALA A 29 3.43 5.18 10.95
CA ALA A 29 2.58 4.28 11.72
C ALA A 29 3.34 3.48 12.78
N ALA A 30 4.55 3.01 12.45
CA ALA A 30 5.37 2.24 13.38
C ALA A 30 5.71 3.02 14.67
N GLU A 31 5.99 4.33 14.56
CA GLU A 31 6.25 5.18 15.73
C GLU A 31 4.97 5.46 16.53
N VAL A 32 3.86 5.71 15.82
CA VAL A 32 2.57 5.96 16.46
C VAL A 32 2.10 4.75 17.27
N VAL A 33 2.23 3.54 16.73
CA VAL A 33 1.89 2.28 17.42
C VAL A 33 2.72 2.14 18.70
N ARG A 34 4.04 2.35 18.64
CA ARG A 34 4.92 2.24 19.83
C ARG A 34 4.60 3.25 20.94
N LYS A 35 3.97 4.38 20.60
CA LYS A 35 3.61 5.43 21.57
C LYS A 35 2.27 5.18 22.27
N VAL A 36 1.51 4.17 21.88
CA VAL A 36 0.26 3.79 22.56
C VAL A 36 0.61 3.08 23.87
N ALA A 37 0.30 3.69 25.00
CA ALA A 37 0.58 3.08 26.30
C ALA A 37 -0.43 1.97 26.65
N VAL A 38 0.00 1.06 27.52
CA VAL A 38 -0.88 0.00 28.05
C VAL A 38 -2.09 0.64 28.72
N GLY A 39 -3.29 0.19 28.35
CA GLY A 39 -4.55 0.74 28.86
C GLY A 39 -5.13 1.92 28.08
N GLU A 40 -4.41 2.51 27.11
CA GLU A 40 -4.94 3.57 26.24
C GLU A 40 -5.89 3.03 25.15
N VAL A 41 -7.01 2.45 25.56
CA VAL A 41 -7.94 1.72 24.69
C VAL A 41 -8.46 2.60 23.54
N ALA A 42 -8.90 3.83 23.84
CA ALA A 42 -9.45 4.75 22.85
C ALA A 42 -8.40 5.14 21.80
N ARG A 43 -7.19 5.49 22.25
CA ARG A 43 -6.08 5.85 21.36
C ARG A 43 -5.68 4.68 20.47
N ALA A 44 -5.57 3.48 21.05
CA ALA A 44 -5.30 2.27 20.29
C ALA A 44 -6.37 1.99 19.22
N GLY A 45 -7.64 2.31 19.51
CA GLY A 45 -8.74 2.21 18.55
C GLY A 45 -8.55 3.12 17.34
N VAL A 46 -8.19 4.39 17.56
CA VAL A 46 -7.91 5.34 16.47
C VAL A 46 -6.74 4.87 15.60
N VAL A 47 -5.66 4.40 16.21
CA VAL A 47 -4.49 3.89 15.48
C VAL A 47 -4.85 2.65 14.66
N ALA A 48 -5.63 1.73 15.24
CA ALA A 48 -6.14 0.54 14.56
C ALA A 48 -7.00 0.91 13.33
N ASP A 49 -7.88 1.90 13.46
CA ASP A 49 -8.77 2.31 12.37
C ASP A 49 -8.00 2.98 11.24
N HIS A 50 -7.00 3.80 11.56
CA HIS A 50 -6.08 4.38 10.56
C HIS A 50 -5.30 3.30 9.83
N LEU A 51 -4.74 2.32 10.55
CA LEU A 51 -3.99 1.20 9.97
C LEU A 51 -4.85 0.39 8.99
N ARG A 52 -6.10 0.06 9.35
CA ARG A 52 -7.03 -0.61 8.43
C ARG A 52 -7.30 0.23 7.20
N PHE A 53 -7.50 1.53 7.36
CA PHE A 53 -7.78 2.43 6.25
C PHE A 53 -6.62 2.48 5.25
N ILE A 54 -5.38 2.72 5.70
CA ILE A 54 -4.22 2.78 4.81
C ILE A 54 -3.88 1.41 4.20
N ALA A 55 -4.12 0.31 4.94
CA ALA A 55 -3.94 -1.05 4.47
C ALA A 55 -4.93 -1.40 3.34
N ALA A 56 -6.21 -1.07 3.51
CA ALA A 56 -7.23 -1.27 2.48
C ALA A 56 -6.95 -0.43 1.23
N LEU A 57 -6.50 0.82 1.41
CA LEU A 57 -6.13 1.69 0.30
C LEU A 57 -4.93 1.14 -0.48
N LEU A 58 -3.91 0.63 0.21
CA LEU A 58 -2.75 0.00 -0.45
C LEU A 58 -3.15 -1.28 -1.18
N HIS A 59 -3.98 -2.12 -0.57
CA HIS A 59 -4.47 -3.34 -1.20
C HIS A 59 -5.21 -3.04 -2.51
N HIS A 60 -6.15 -2.10 -2.51
CA HIS A 60 -6.87 -1.74 -3.73
C HIS A 60 -5.98 -1.11 -4.79
N HIS A 61 -4.98 -0.33 -4.38
CA HIS A 61 -3.97 0.23 -5.27
C HIS A 61 -3.16 -0.87 -5.97
N HIS A 62 -2.61 -1.82 -5.21
CA HIS A 62 -1.85 -2.95 -5.77
C HIS A 62 -2.72 -3.88 -6.61
N ALA A 63 -3.92 -4.22 -6.16
CA ALA A 63 -4.84 -5.06 -6.94
C ALA A 63 -5.17 -4.44 -8.31
N GLY A 64 -5.33 -3.11 -8.36
CA GLY A 64 -5.52 -2.40 -9.62
C GLY A 64 -4.30 -2.46 -10.54
N GLU A 65 -3.08 -2.39 -10.00
CA GLU A 65 -1.86 -2.60 -10.78
C GLU A 65 -1.75 -4.05 -11.29
N ASP A 66 -2.10 -5.02 -10.44
CA ASP A 66 -2.11 -6.45 -10.77
C ASP A 66 -3.06 -6.79 -11.92
N ASP A 67 -4.27 -6.24 -11.89
CA ASP A 67 -5.30 -6.51 -12.88
C ASP A 67 -5.04 -5.82 -14.23
N HIS A 68 -4.27 -4.72 -14.25
CA HIS A 68 -4.26 -3.81 -15.40
C HIS A 68 -2.89 -3.38 -15.93
N ILE A 69 -1.81 -3.46 -15.14
CA ILE A 69 -0.55 -2.79 -15.48
C ILE A 69 0.53 -3.77 -15.96
N TRP A 70 0.69 -4.93 -15.33
CA TRP A 70 1.85 -5.81 -15.62
C TRP A 70 1.93 -6.27 -17.07
N ALA A 71 0.83 -6.75 -17.64
CA ALA A 71 0.81 -7.22 -19.03
C ALA A 71 1.19 -6.09 -20.01
N LEU A 72 0.69 -4.87 -19.77
CA LEU A 72 0.99 -3.71 -20.61
C LEU A 72 2.47 -3.30 -20.51
N LEU A 73 3.06 -3.37 -19.33
CA LEU A 73 4.48 -3.08 -19.14
C LEU A 73 5.38 -4.14 -19.80
N LEU A 74 5.03 -5.41 -19.71
CA LEU A 74 5.77 -6.49 -20.38
C LEU A 74 5.70 -6.37 -21.91
N GLU A 75 4.55 -5.97 -22.46
CA GLU A 75 4.37 -5.74 -23.89
C GLU A 75 5.14 -4.50 -24.37
N ARG A 76 4.97 -3.36 -23.67
CA ARG A 76 5.42 -2.04 -24.15
C ARG A 76 6.82 -1.66 -23.71
N ALA A 77 7.34 -2.29 -22.65
CA ALA A 77 8.66 -2.04 -22.08
C ALA A 77 9.47 -3.34 -21.97
N ALA A 78 9.41 -4.20 -22.99
CA ALA A 78 10.08 -5.50 -23.02
C ALA A 78 11.56 -5.49 -22.54
N PRO A 79 12.40 -4.49 -22.84
CA PRO A 79 13.77 -4.43 -22.29
C PRO A 79 13.85 -4.36 -20.76
N GLN A 80 12.76 -4.02 -20.07
CA GLN A 80 12.64 -3.91 -18.61
C GLN A 80 11.87 -5.08 -17.97
N ALA A 81 11.58 -6.16 -18.70
CA ALA A 81 10.73 -7.25 -18.22
C ALA A 81 11.18 -7.85 -16.87
N ASN A 82 12.49 -8.01 -16.65
CA ASN A 82 13.03 -8.48 -15.37
C ASN A 82 12.66 -7.57 -14.21
N HIS A 83 12.73 -6.25 -14.42
CA HIS A 83 12.35 -5.26 -13.42
C HIS A 83 10.84 -5.28 -13.15
N VAL A 84 10.01 -5.44 -14.17
CA VAL A 84 8.56 -5.59 -14.01
C VAL A 84 8.25 -6.80 -13.12
N HIS A 85 8.87 -7.94 -13.38
CA HIS A 85 8.70 -9.14 -12.55
C HIS A 85 9.24 -8.98 -11.12
N ASP A 86 10.29 -8.18 -10.92
CA ASP A 86 10.77 -7.84 -9.57
C ASP A 86 9.72 -7.05 -8.79
N VAL A 87 9.14 -6.01 -9.40
CA VAL A 87 8.11 -5.19 -8.76
C VAL A 87 6.84 -6.00 -8.49
N GLU A 88 6.41 -6.84 -9.43
CA GLU A 88 5.27 -7.74 -9.26
C GLU A 88 5.47 -8.73 -8.08
N ARG A 89 6.70 -9.26 -7.92
CA ARG A 89 7.04 -10.08 -6.74
C ARG A 89 7.00 -9.27 -5.46
N GLN A 90 7.52 -8.04 -5.47
CA GLN A 90 7.52 -7.15 -4.31
C GLN A 90 6.10 -6.78 -3.89
N HIS A 91 5.18 -6.57 -4.84
CA HIS A 91 3.76 -6.33 -4.56
C HIS A 91 3.16 -7.45 -3.72
N ARG A 92 3.33 -8.71 -4.14
CA ARG A 92 2.85 -9.86 -3.37
C ARG A 92 3.45 -9.94 -1.96
N SER A 93 4.74 -9.63 -1.81
CA SER A 93 5.37 -9.58 -0.48
C SER A 93 4.80 -8.49 0.41
N VAL A 94 4.52 -7.31 -0.16
CA VAL A 94 3.90 -6.20 0.57
C VAL A 94 2.46 -6.53 0.95
N ASP A 95 1.68 -7.13 0.05
CA ASP A 95 0.29 -7.52 0.34
C ASP A 95 0.20 -8.53 1.47
N SER A 96 1.11 -9.51 1.51
CA SER A 96 1.24 -10.43 2.64
C SER A 96 1.53 -9.70 3.95
N ALA A 97 2.49 -8.77 3.94
CA ALA A 97 2.85 -8.01 5.14
C ALA A 97 1.71 -7.08 5.62
N VAL A 98 0.93 -6.54 4.69
CA VAL A 98 -0.25 -5.73 5.00
C VAL A 98 -1.34 -6.59 5.63
N GLN A 99 -1.55 -7.83 5.14
CA GLN A 99 -2.47 -8.76 5.76
C GLN A 99 -2.06 -9.08 7.20
N ASP A 100 -0.78 -9.31 7.47
CA ASP A 100 -0.27 -9.53 8.83
C ASP A 100 -0.59 -8.34 9.77
N VAL A 101 -0.50 -7.10 9.25
CA VAL A 101 -0.87 -5.89 10.02
C VAL A 101 -2.36 -5.87 10.33
N ILE A 102 -3.22 -6.19 9.37
CA ILE A 102 -4.68 -6.23 9.56
C ILE A 102 -5.02 -7.29 10.62
N ASP A 103 -4.47 -8.48 10.51
CA ASP A 103 -4.71 -9.58 11.44
C ASP A 103 -4.30 -9.22 12.87
N ALA A 104 -3.14 -8.58 13.04
CA ALA A 104 -2.67 -8.10 14.34
C ALA A 104 -3.59 -7.01 14.93
N VAL A 105 -4.08 -6.10 14.09
CA VAL A 105 -4.99 -5.03 14.48
C VAL A 105 -6.39 -5.57 14.85
N ASP A 106 -6.86 -6.61 14.16
CA ASP A 106 -8.13 -7.29 14.45
C ASP A 106 -8.07 -8.12 15.73
N ALA A 107 -7.00 -8.87 15.93
CA ALA A 107 -6.76 -9.62 17.17
C ALA A 107 -6.79 -8.70 18.41
N THR A 108 -6.20 -7.51 18.29
CA THR A 108 -6.18 -6.50 19.34
C THR A 108 -7.59 -5.99 19.71
N ARG A 109 -8.56 -6.02 18.79
CA ARG A 109 -9.96 -5.70 19.08
C ARG A 109 -10.74 -6.88 19.65
N SER A 110 -10.47 -8.10 19.21
CA SER A 110 -11.15 -9.31 19.70
C SER A 110 -10.82 -9.60 21.16
N MET A 111 -9.60 -9.31 21.61
CA MET A 111 -9.22 -9.38 23.04
C MET A 111 -9.93 -8.32 23.91
N ARG A 112 -10.72 -7.42 23.33
CA ARG A 112 -11.41 -6.30 24.01
C ARG A 112 -12.93 -6.47 24.07
N ARG A 113 -13.49 -7.53 23.48
CA ARG A 113 -14.89 -7.95 23.69
C ARG A 113 -14.95 -8.93 24.84
#